data_AF-A0A846CMK4-F1
#
_entry.id   AF-A0A846CMK4-F1
#
_cell.length_a   1.000
_cell.length_b   1.000
_cell.length_c   1.000
_cell.angle_alpha   90.00
_cell.angle_beta   90.00
_cell.angle_gamma   90.00
#
_symmetry.space_group_name_H-M   'P 1'
#
loop_
_entity.id
_entity.type
_entity.pdbx_description
1 polymer ?
#
loop_
_entity_poly.entity_id
_entity_poly.type
_entity_poly.pdbx_seq_one_letter_code
_entity_poly.pdbx_strand_id
1 'polypeptide(L)'
;TIQWVISGKVVAGALDIGTFMEIPEESRQAMLVLAQSDKVARHIALVRADLKPEMIEAIKTILIEMDKTPEGQEVLKKFEKTAKFDNFPPESSIERMRELYELVQNR
;
A
#
# COMPACT_ATOMS: atom_id res chain seq x y z
N THR A 1 7.84 15.69 5.08
CA THR A 1 6.56 16.39 5.32
C THR A 1 6.35 16.76 6.78
N ILE A 2 6.33 15.80 7.72
CA ILE A 2 6.00 16.07 9.13
C ILE A 2 6.90 17.10 9.82
N GLN A 3 8.22 17.03 9.61
CA GLN A 3 9.14 18.00 10.19
C GLN A 3 8.81 19.45 9.81
N TRP A 4 8.25 19.69 8.62
CA TRP A 4 7.85 21.03 8.19
C TRP A 4 6.55 21.50 8.86
N VAL A 5 5.64 20.57 9.15
CA VAL A 5 4.42 20.87 9.92
C VAL A 5 4.79 21.24 11.36
N ILE A 6 5.61 20.40 12.02
CA ILE A 6 6.03 20.63 13.41
C ILE A 6 6.86 21.91 13.55
N SER A 7 7.75 22.21 12.59
CA SER A 7 8.54 23.44 12.61
C SER A 7 7.81 24.69 12.10
N GLY A 8 6.50 24.60 11.79
CA GLY A 8 5.69 25.72 11.35
C GLY A 8 6.05 26.26 9.95
N LYS A 9 6.82 25.50 9.15
CA LYS A 9 7.19 25.88 7.78
C LYS A 9 6.05 25.71 6.79
N VAL A 10 5.10 24.81 7.08
CA VAL A 10 3.87 24.59 6.31
C VAL A 10 2.69 24.42 7.25
N VAL A 11 1.49 24.75 6.78
CA VAL A 11 0.26 24.72 7.59
C VAL A 11 -0.33 23.32 7.75
N ALA A 12 -0.06 22.40 6.81
CA ALA A 12 -0.57 21.03 6.81
C ALA A 12 0.31 20.12 5.95
N GLY A 13 0.16 18.81 6.13
CA GLY A 13 0.83 17.78 5.33
C GLY A 13 -0.04 16.54 5.18
N ALA A 14 0.24 15.76 4.14
CA ALA A 14 -0.38 14.45 3.91
C ALA A 14 0.68 13.34 4.05
N LEU A 15 0.26 12.21 4.59
CA LEU A 15 1.07 11.02 4.79
C LEU A 15 0.18 9.78 4.91
N ASP A 16 0.71 8.61 4.57
CA ASP A 16 0.02 7.36 4.85
C ASP A 16 0.08 7.01 6.33
N ILE A 17 -0.86 6.17 6.76
CA ILE A 17 -0.98 5.75 8.16
C ILE A 17 0.24 4.93 8.62
N GLY A 18 0.90 4.18 7.73
CA GLY A 18 2.08 3.38 8.08
C GLY A 18 3.22 4.27 8.52
N THR A 19 3.59 5.25 7.69
CA THR A 19 4.62 6.25 8.04
C THR A 19 4.19 7.12 9.22
N PHE A 20 2.91 7.45 9.38
CA PHE A 20 2.45 8.20 10.56
C PHE A 20 2.71 7.41 11.86
N MET A 21 2.51 6.09 11.83
CA MET A 21 2.65 5.26 13.02
C MET A 21 4.09 5.03 13.44
N GLU A 22 5.07 5.22 12.53
CA GLU A 22 6.50 5.15 12.84
C GLU A 22 7.03 6.38 13.60
N ILE A 23 6.24 7.47 13.65
CA ILE A 23 6.62 8.70 14.35
C ILE A 23 6.43 8.51 15.87
N PRO A 24 7.39 8.96 16.71
CA PRO A 24 7.26 8.91 18.17
C PRO A 24 5.94 9.53 18.64
N GLU A 25 5.30 8.89 19.60
CA GLU A 25 3.96 9.28 20.04
C GLU A 25 3.87 10.74 20.48
N GLU A 26 4.86 11.22 21.24
CA GLU A 26 4.96 12.63 21.67
C GLU A 26 4.92 13.61 20.49
N SER A 27 5.60 13.27 19.39
CA SER A 27 5.60 14.09 18.17
C SER A 27 4.26 14.02 17.42
N ARG A 28 3.57 12.88 17.48
CA ARG A 28 2.21 12.75 16.90
C ARG A 28 1.19 13.56 17.68
N GLN A 29 1.28 13.55 19.01
CA GLN A 29 0.39 14.31 19.90
C GLN A 29 0.57 15.83 19.76
N ALA A 30 1.73 16.29 19.26
CA ALA A 30 1.97 17.68 18.91
C ALA A 30 1.27 18.14 17.61
N MET A 31 0.55 17.24 16.92
CA MET A 31 -0.16 17.52 15.67
C MET A 31 -1.65 17.21 15.79
N LEU A 32 -2.47 17.85 14.95
CA LEU A 32 -3.90 17.57 14.81
C LEU A 32 -4.17 16.83 13.50
N VAL A 33 -4.87 15.69 13.55
CA VAL A 33 -5.34 14.98 12.36
C VAL A 33 -6.58 15.68 11.81
N LEU A 34 -6.43 16.41 10.71
CA LEU A 34 -7.51 17.18 10.09
C LEU A 34 -8.52 16.32 9.33
N ALA A 35 -8.04 15.26 8.68
CA ALA A 35 -8.85 14.34 7.88
C ALA A 35 -8.13 12.99 7.73
N GLN A 36 -8.91 11.95 7.44
CA GLN A 36 -8.40 10.64 7.04
C GLN A 36 -9.06 10.28 5.70
N SER A 37 -8.27 9.86 4.71
CA SER A 37 -8.80 9.38 3.44
C SER A 37 -9.42 8.00 3.59
N ASP A 38 -10.24 7.61 2.61
CA ASP A 38 -10.78 6.26 2.52
C ASP A 38 -9.66 5.21 2.50
N LYS A 39 -9.94 4.03 3.06
CA LYS A 39 -9.04 2.89 2.99
C LYS A 39 -9.14 2.24 1.61
N VAL A 40 -8.00 2.06 0.97
CA VAL A 40 -7.86 1.33 -0.29
C VAL A 40 -6.81 0.23 -0.14
N ALA A 41 -6.74 -0.72 -1.08
CA ALA A 41 -5.71 -1.74 -1.08
C ALA A 41 -4.32 -1.10 -1.10
N ARG A 42 -3.44 -1.53 -0.19
CA ARG A 42 -2.12 -0.92 0.03
C ARG A 42 -1.19 -1.10 -1.18
N HIS A 43 -1.13 -2.33 -1.70
CA HIS A 43 -0.32 -2.69 -2.85
C HIS A 43 -1.09 -3.66 -3.75
N ILE A 44 -0.83 -3.56 -5.06
CA ILE A 44 -1.37 -4.47 -6.08
C ILE A 44 -0.21 -4.91 -6.95
N ALA A 45 -0.09 -6.21 -7.18
CA ALA A 45 0.83 -6.75 -8.17
C ALA A 45 0.19 -6.69 -9.55
N LEU A 46 0.91 -6.12 -10.52
CA LEU A 46 0.45 -5.99 -11.90
C LEU A 46 1.29 -6.89 -12.82
N VAL A 47 0.65 -7.40 -13.87
CA VAL A 47 1.32 -8.13 -14.95
C VAL A 47 1.16 -7.37 -16.26
N ARG A 48 2.11 -7.53 -17.17
CA ARG A 48 1.97 -7.01 -18.54
C ARG A 48 0.82 -7.74 -19.26
N ALA A 49 0.09 -7.00 -20.10
CA ALA A 49 -1.12 -7.49 -20.76
C ALA A 49 -0.87 -8.69 -21.71
N ASP A 50 0.34 -8.82 -22.24
CA ASP A 50 0.71 -9.85 -23.22
C ASP A 50 1.46 -11.05 -22.59
N LEU A 51 1.43 -11.18 -21.25
CA LEU A 51 2.00 -12.34 -20.57
C LEU A 51 1.13 -13.57 -20.81
N LYS A 52 1.76 -14.70 -21.14
CA LYS A 52 1.02 -15.96 -21.41
C LYS A 52 0.23 -16.39 -20.16
N PRO A 53 -1.03 -16.84 -20.29
CA PRO A 53 -1.87 -17.23 -19.14
C PRO A 53 -1.21 -18.26 -18.22
N GLU A 54 -0.53 -19.26 -18.77
CA GLU A 54 0.19 -20.28 -18.01
C GLU A 54 1.29 -19.69 -17.11
N MET A 55 1.97 -18.64 -17.59
CA MET A 55 2.98 -17.93 -16.79
C MET A 55 2.35 -17.10 -15.69
N ILE A 56 1.20 -16.46 -15.96
CA ILE A 56 0.46 -15.69 -14.96
C ILE A 56 0.07 -16.59 -13.79
N GLU A 57 -0.54 -17.75 -14.07
CA GLU A 57 -0.96 -18.68 -13.02
C GLU A 57 0.22 -19.28 -12.25
N ALA A 58 1.33 -19.60 -12.93
CA ALA A 58 2.54 -20.06 -12.27
C ALA A 58 3.11 -19.01 -11.31
N ILE A 59 3.27 -17.76 -11.75
CA ILE A 59 3.77 -16.66 -10.91
C ILE A 59 2.81 -16.41 -9.73
N LYS A 60 1.51 -16.34 -10.00
CA LYS A 60 0.48 -16.12 -8.98
C LYS A 60 0.55 -17.19 -7.90
N THR A 61 0.64 -18.46 -8.29
CA THR A 61 0.76 -19.59 -7.35
C THR A 61 2.01 -19.45 -6.49
N ILE A 62 3.17 -19.21 -7.11
CA ILE A 62 4.44 -19.02 -6.38
C ILE A 62 4.33 -17.89 -5.36
N LEU A 63 3.76 -16.73 -5.74
CA LEU A 63 3.64 -15.58 -4.84
C LEU A 63 2.69 -15.83 -3.67
N ILE A 64 1.54 -16.47 -3.92
CA ILE A 64 0.54 -16.78 -2.88
C ILE A 64 1.07 -17.82 -1.88
N GLU A 65 1.94 -18.72 -2.30
CA GLU A 65 2.50 -19.75 -1.41
C GLU A 65 3.81 -19.36 -0.76
N MET A 66 4.35 -18.18 -1.10
CA MET A 66 5.67 -17.75 -0.67
C MET A 66 5.77 -17.59 0.86
N ASP A 67 4.69 -17.24 1.54
CA ASP A 67 4.67 -17.10 3.00
C ASP A 67 4.65 -18.45 3.75
N LYS A 68 4.46 -19.57 3.04
CA LYS A 68 4.38 -20.92 3.63
C LYS A 68 5.74 -21.57 3.86
N THR A 69 6.82 -20.99 3.33
CA THR A 69 8.19 -21.54 3.43
C THR A 69 9.13 -20.55 4.10
N PRO A 70 10.12 -21.00 4.90
CA PRO A 70 11.10 -20.09 5.52
C PRO A 70 11.87 -19.25 4.51
N GLU A 71 12.27 -19.84 3.38
CA GLU A 71 12.99 -19.15 2.32
C GLU A 71 12.12 -18.07 1.69
N GLY A 72 10.84 -18.37 1.42
CA GLY A 72 9.90 -17.40 0.88
C GLY A 72 9.60 -16.27 1.87
N GLN A 73 9.45 -16.56 3.17
CA GLN A 73 9.29 -15.52 4.21
C GLN A 73 10.50 -14.58 4.27
N GLU A 74 11.73 -15.09 4.13
CA GLU A 74 12.93 -14.26 4.08
C GLU A 74 12.98 -13.37 2.83
N VAL A 75 12.51 -13.86 1.69
CA VAL A 75 12.37 -13.05 0.47
C VAL A 75 11.30 -11.96 0.65
N LEU A 76 10.11 -12.31 1.14
CA LEU A 76 9.01 -11.38 1.41
C LEU A 76 9.42 -10.27 2.38
N LYS A 77 10.18 -10.61 3.43
CA LYS A 77 10.70 -9.64 4.40
C LYS A 77 11.65 -8.63 3.76
N LYS A 78 12.51 -9.07 2.83
CA LYS A 78 13.40 -8.19 2.06
C LYS A 78 12.64 -7.36 1.03
N PHE A 79 11.55 -7.90 0.50
CA PHE A 79 10.67 -7.22 -0.44
C PHE A 79 9.65 -6.34 0.30
N GLU A 80 10.06 -5.13 0.65
CA GLU A 80 9.20 -4.11 1.29
C GLU A 80 8.55 -4.55 2.62
N LYS A 81 9.14 -5.52 3.32
CA LYS A 81 8.55 -6.15 4.51
C LYS A 81 7.16 -6.71 4.22
N THR A 82 6.96 -7.28 3.03
CA THR A 82 5.71 -7.92 2.63
C THR A 82 5.40 -9.08 3.57
N ALA A 83 4.16 -9.17 4.05
CA ALA A 83 3.75 -10.28 4.91
C ALA A 83 3.37 -11.51 4.08
N LYS A 84 2.60 -11.31 3.00
CA LYS A 84 2.14 -12.34 2.06
C LYS A 84 1.52 -11.69 0.82
N PHE A 85 1.26 -12.51 -0.20
CA PHE A 85 0.35 -12.19 -1.30
C PHE A 85 -0.94 -12.97 -1.14
N ASP A 86 -2.07 -12.35 -1.49
CA ASP A 86 -3.38 -12.98 -1.49
C ASP A 86 -4.00 -12.88 -2.89
N ASN A 87 -5.06 -13.66 -3.12
CA ASN A 87 -5.88 -13.51 -4.32
C ASN A 87 -6.44 -12.10 -4.43
N PHE A 88 -6.53 -11.61 -5.67
CA PHE A 88 -7.13 -10.32 -5.94
C PHE A 88 -8.58 -10.30 -5.43
N PRO A 89 -8.98 -9.27 -4.67
CA PRO A 89 -10.29 -9.26 -4.04
C PRO A 89 -11.42 -9.11 -5.09
N PRO A 90 -12.68 -9.37 -4.71
CA PRO A 90 -13.82 -9.12 -5.58
C PRO A 90 -13.85 -7.68 -6.10
N GLU A 91 -14.46 -7.48 -7.26
CA GLU A 91 -14.53 -6.18 -7.93
C GLU A 91 -15.08 -5.06 -7.02
N SER A 92 -16.11 -5.38 -6.23
CA SER A 92 -16.71 -4.46 -5.25
C SER A 92 -15.72 -3.91 -4.23
N SER A 93 -14.60 -4.60 -3.98
CA SER A 93 -13.56 -4.16 -3.04
C SER A 93 -12.56 -3.18 -3.67
N ILE A 94 -12.56 -3.02 -5.00
CA ILE A 94 -11.65 -2.11 -5.72
C ILE A 94 -12.36 -0.97 -6.46
N GLU A 95 -13.70 -0.98 -6.52
CA GLU A 95 -14.52 0.09 -7.09
C GLU A 95 -14.08 1.47 -6.63
N ARG A 96 -13.94 1.65 -5.30
CA ARG A 96 -13.50 2.93 -4.74
C ARG A 96 -12.11 3.36 -5.22
N MET A 97 -11.20 2.41 -5.37
CA MET A 97 -9.86 2.70 -5.90
C MET A 97 -9.94 3.18 -7.36
N ARG A 98 -10.81 2.56 -8.17
CA ARG A 98 -11.04 2.99 -9.56
C ARG A 98 -11.62 4.39 -9.64
N GLU A 99 -12.66 4.69 -8.86
CA GLU A 99 -13.24 6.04 -8.79
C GLU A 99 -12.18 7.10 -8.47
N LEU A 100 -11.34 6.82 -7.46
CA LEU A 100 -10.25 7.72 -7.07
C LEU A 100 -9.20 7.87 -8.18
N TYR A 101 -8.89 6.79 -8.90
CA TYR A 101 -7.95 6.82 -10.03
C TYR A 101 -8.49 7.67 -11.19
N GLU A 102 -9.77 7.51 -11.55
CA GLU A 102 -10.43 8.28 -12.61
C GLU A 102 -10.47 9.78 -12.27
N LEU A 103 -10.70 10.14 -11.01
CA LEU A 103 -10.64 11.53 -10.55
C LEU A 103 -9.25 12.16 -10.71
N VAL A 104 -8.18 11.36 -10.67
CA VAL A 104 -6.80 11.83 -10.87
C VAL A 104 -6.43 11.88 -12.35
N GLN A 105 -6.84 10.89 -13.15
CA GLN A 105 -6.56 10.87 -14.60
C GLN A 105 -7.27 11.99 -15.37
N ASN A 106 -8.46 12.39 -14.91
CA ASN A 106 -9.27 13.42 -15.56
C ASN A 106 -8.94 14.85 -15.09
N ARG A 107 -7.80 15.06 -14.43
CA ARG A 107 -7.27 16.39 -14.05
C ARG A 107 -6.14 16.81 -14.99
#